data_AF-A0A348UVK7-F1
#
_entry.id   AF-A0A348UVK7-F1
#
_cell.length_a   1.000
_cell.length_b   1.000
_cell.length_c   1.000
_cell.angle_alpha   90.00
_cell.angle_beta   90.00
_cell.angle_gamma   90.00
#
_symmetry.space_group_name_H-M   'P 1'
#
loop_
_entity.id
_entity.type
_entity.pdbx_description
1 polymer ?
#
loop_
_entity_poly.entity_id
_entity_poly.type
_entity_poly.pdbx_seq_one_letter_code
_entity_poly.pdbx_strand_id
1 'polypeptide(L)' 'MDNLNKNIKQACQAIRDADALFITAGAGMGVDSGLPDFRGNAGFWKAYPPIAKLGKSFS' A
#
# COMPACT_ATOMS: atom_id res chain seq x y z
N MET A 1 -19.93 -3.76 0.85
CA MET A 1 -19.73 -3.07 2.15
C MET A 1 -19.58 -4.04 3.31
N ASP A 2 -20.36 -5.11 3.34
CA ASP A 2 -20.36 -6.07 4.46
C ASP A 2 -19.00 -6.73 4.73
N ASN A 3 -18.27 -7.09 3.68
CA ASN A 3 -16.92 -7.66 3.82
C ASN A 3 -15.90 -6.66 4.38
N LEU A 4 -15.99 -5.37 4.01
CA LEU A 4 -15.10 -4.34 4.55
C LEU A 4 -15.35 -4.15 6.05
N ASN A 5 -16.62 -4.02 6.44
CA ASN A 5 -17.01 -3.86 7.84
C ASN A 5 -16.61 -5.08 8.68
N LYS A 6 -16.75 -6.29 8.12
CA LYS A 6 -16.28 -7.53 8.76
C LYS A 6 -14.76 -7.51 8.98
N ASN A 7 -13.99 -7.19 7.95
CA ASN A 7 -12.53 -7.17 8.03
C ASN A 7 -12.02 -6.11 9.03
N ILE A 8 -12.63 -4.93 9.04
CA ILE A 8 -12.30 -3.88 10.02
C ILE A 8 -12.58 -4.37 11.45
N LYS A 9 -13.73 -4.99 11.71
CA LYS A 9 -14.05 -5.55 13.03
C LYS A 9 -13.03 -6.61 13.47
N GLN A 10 -12.61 -7.48 12.56
CA GLN A 10 -11.58 -8.49 12.85
C GLN A 10 -10.22 -7.85 13.17
N ALA A 11 -9.80 -6.84 12.39
CA ALA A 11 -8.57 -6.12 12.66
C ALA A 11 -8.60 -5.39 14.01
N CYS A 12 -9.72 -4.74 14.36
CA CYS A 12 -9.89 -4.11 15.67
C CYS A 12 -9.76 -5.10 16.82
N GLN A 13 -10.34 -6.30 16.68
CA GLN A 13 -10.25 -7.32 17.71
C GLN A 13 -8.81 -7.83 17.86
N ALA A 14 -8.12 -8.11 16.75
CA ALA A 14 -6.72 -8.53 16.75
C ALA A 14 -5.78 -7.50 17.43
N ILE A 15 -6.03 -6.20 17.23
CA ILE A 15 -5.26 -5.14 17.90
C ILE A 15 -5.55 -5.09 19.41
N ARG A 16 -6.81 -5.29 19.83
CA ARG A 16 -7.19 -5.26 21.25
C ARG A 16 -6.61 -6.41 22.06
N ASP A 17 -6.52 -7.59 21.43
CA ASP A 17 -6.08 -8.81 22.09
C ASP A 17 -4.55 -9.00 22.04
N ALA A 18 -3.82 -8.13 21.32
CA ALA A 18 -2.38 -8.25 21.17
C ALA A 18 -1.62 -7.71 22.39
N ASP A 19 -0.65 -8.49 22.89
CA ASP A 19 0.27 -8.04 23.95
C ASP A 19 1.22 -6.92 23.48
N ALA A 20 1.54 -6.90 22.19
CA ALA A 20 2.39 -5.91 21.57
C ALA A 20 2.03 -5.69 20.10
N LEU A 21 2.30 -4.48 19.60
CA LEU A 21 2.06 -4.09 18.21
C LEU A 21 3.37 -3.74 17.51
N PHE A 22 3.65 -4.41 16.40
CA PHE A 22 4.76 -4.07 15.51
C PHE A 22 4.22 -3.64 14.15
N ILE A 23 4.43 -2.37 13.80
CA ILE A 23 3.93 -1.79 12.56
C ILE A 23 5.09 -1.65 11.57
N THR A 24 4.96 -2.32 10.43
CA THR A 24 5.85 -2.13 9.28
C THR A 24 5.10 -1.37 8.18
N ALA A 25 5.80 -0.53 7.43
CA ALA A 25 5.23 0.19 6.29
C ALA A 25 6.02 -0.10 5.01
N GLY A 26 5.29 -0.22 3.90
CA GLY A 26 5.86 -0.24 2.55
C GLY A 26 5.60 1.07 1.81
N ALA A 27 6.19 1.22 0.63
CA ALA A 27 6.05 2.43 -0.20
C ALA A 27 4.58 2.80 -0.53
N GLY A 28 3.67 1.80 -0.55
CA GLY A 28 2.24 2.01 -0.76
C GLY A 28 1.59 2.98 0.24
N MET A 29 2.13 3.12 1.46
CA MET A 29 1.60 4.03 2.47
C MET A 29 1.77 5.52 2.10
N GLY A 30 2.66 5.86 1.16
CA GLY A 30 2.92 7.24 0.73
C GLY A 30 2.16 7.68 -0.53
N VAL A 31 1.40 6.79 -1.18
CA VAL A 31 0.75 7.05 -2.47
C VAL A 31 -0.23 8.23 -2.40
N ASP A 32 -1.07 8.26 -1.37
CA ASP A 32 -2.03 9.34 -1.16
C ASP A 32 -1.36 10.67 -0.80
N SER A 33 -0.09 10.64 -0.38
CA SER A 33 0.75 11.82 -0.17
C SER A 33 1.54 12.25 -1.42
N GLY A 34 1.31 11.60 -2.56
CA GLY A 34 1.99 11.90 -3.83
C GLY A 34 3.34 11.20 -4.03
N LEU A 35 3.76 10.33 -3.10
CA LEU A 35 4.97 9.54 -3.26
C LEU A 35 4.67 8.31 -4.14
N PRO A 36 5.54 7.99 -5.12
CA PRO A 36 5.35 6.80 -5.93
C PRO A 36 5.55 5.52 -5.10
N ASP A 37 4.70 4.51 -5.31
CA ASP A 37 5.05 3.15 -4.96
C ASP A 37 5.88 2.48 -6.08
N PHE A 38 6.46 1.32 -5.80
CA PHE A 38 7.29 0.60 -6.79
C PHE A 38 6.52 -0.44 -7.60
N ARG A 39 5.44 -0.99 -7.03
CA ARG A 39 4.72 -2.15 -7.59
C ARG A 39 3.26 -1.86 -7.94
N GLY A 40 2.77 -0.65 -7.73
CA GLY A 40 1.47 -0.24 -8.24
C GLY A 40 1.53 -0.06 -9.76
N ASN A 41 0.39 -0.29 -10.42
CA ASN A 41 0.30 -0.23 -11.89
C ASN A 41 0.77 1.11 -12.49
N ALA A 42 0.73 2.20 -11.71
CA ALA A 42 1.06 3.54 -12.19
C ALA A 42 1.92 4.39 -11.22
N GLY A 43 2.19 3.95 -9.99
CA GLY A 43 2.81 4.79 -8.95
C GLY A 43 4.19 5.29 -9.35
N PHE A 44 5.11 4.36 -9.64
CA PHE A 44 6.48 4.69 -10.08
C PHE A 44 6.52 5.49 -11.38
N TRP A 45 5.70 5.10 -12.36
CA TRP A 45 5.69 5.69 -13.70
C TRP A 45 5.04 7.07 -13.77
N LYS A 46 4.15 7.40 -12.82
CA LYS A 46 3.59 8.76 -12.68
C LYS A 46 4.68 9.77 -12.29
N ALA A 47 5.66 9.36 -11.49
CA ALA A 47 6.81 10.20 -11.13
C ALA A 47 7.86 10.29 -12.26
N TYR A 48 7.96 9.28 -13.12
CA TYR A 48 8.94 9.23 -14.22
C TYR A 48 8.33 8.85 -15.59
N PRO A 49 7.47 9.72 -16.19
CA PRO A 49 6.78 9.41 -17.45
C PRO A 49 7.67 9.05 -18.65
N PRO A 50 8.87 9.64 -18.83
CA PRO A 50 9.76 9.24 -19.92
C PRO A 50 10.26 7.80 -19.80
N ILE A 51 10.52 7.31 -18.58
CA ILE A 51 11.05 5.96 -18.33
C ILE A 51 9.94 4.92 -18.50
N ALA A 52 8.68 5.29 -18.24
CA ALA A 52 7.51 4.41 -18.45
C ALA A 52 7.42 3.87 -19.89
N LYS A 53 7.84 4.67 -20.88
CA LYS A 53 7.86 4.28 -22.30
C LYS A 53 8.83 3.14 -22.62
N LEU A 54 9.77 2.85 -21.72
CA LEU A 54 10.75 1.76 -21.90
C LEU A 54 10.18 0.38 -21.52
N GLY A 55 8.95 0.31 -20.99
CA GLY A 55 8.26 -0.94 -20.68
C GLY A 55 8.97 -1.80 -19.64
N LYS A 56 9.83 -1.21 -18.79
CA LYS A 56 10.51 -1.92 -17.71
C LYS A 56 9.57 -2.06 -16.51
N SER A 57 9.67 -3.16 -15.78
CA SER A 57 8.99 -3.35 -14.48
C SER A 57 10.04 -3.72 -13.44
N PHE A 58 9.75 -3.45 -12.16
CA PHE A 58 10.54 -4.01 -11.07
C PHE A 58 10.20 -5.51 -10.96
N SER A 59 11.11 -6.36 -11.42
CA SER A 59 11.07 -7.81 -11.31
C SER A 59 12.33 -8.30 -10.60
#